data_AF-A0A376P4G7-F1
#
_entry.id   AF-A0A376P4G7-F1
#
_cell.length_a   1.000
_cell.length_b   1.000
_cell.length_c   1.000
_cell.angle_alpha   90.00
_cell.angle_beta   90.00
_cell.angle_gamma   90.00
#
_symmetry.space_group_name_H-M   'P 1'
#
loop_
_entity.id
_entity.type
_entity.pdbx_description
1 polymer ?
#
loop_
_entity_poly.entity_id
_entity_poly.type
_entity_poly.pdbx_seq_one_letter_code
_entity_poly.pdbx_strand_id
1 'polypeptide(L)'
;MACVLLLKCVAGQNIRRRGEDISAGAVVFPAGTRLTTAELPVIASLGIAEVPVIRKVRVALFSTGDELQLPGQPLGDGQIYDTNRLAVHLMLEQLGCEVINLGIIRDDPHALRAAFIEADSQADVVISSGGVSVGEADYTKTILEELGEIAFWKLAIKPGKPFAFGKLSNSWFCGLPGNPVSATLTFYQLVQPLLAKLSGNTASGLPARQRVRTASRLKKTPGRLDFQRGVLQRNADGELEVTTTGHQGSHIFSSFSLGNCFIVLERDRGNVDVGEWVEVEPFNALFGRPVMAELSDQEMLRYNRQIILRGFDFDGQEALKDSRVLIVGLGGLGCRSFAVSGKRRCRQPDAARLRHGFALESATPDTAQ
;
A
#
# COMPACT_ATOMS: atom_id res chain seq x y z
N MET A 1 -16.79 53.42 27.03
CA MET A 1 -17.98 52.92 26.30
C MET A 1 -17.59 51.61 25.63
N ALA A 2 -18.14 50.48 26.07
CA ALA A 2 -17.93 49.20 25.38
C ALA A 2 -19.07 49.01 24.36
N CYS A 3 -18.72 48.82 23.09
CA CYS A 3 -19.66 48.49 22.04
C CYS A 3 -19.85 46.96 22.04
N VAL A 4 -21.06 46.48 22.31
CA VAL A 4 -21.40 45.05 22.25
C VAL A 4 -22.05 44.77 20.90
N LEU A 5 -21.37 43.97 20.07
CA LEU A 5 -21.92 43.43 18.82
C LEU A 5 -22.75 42.19 19.13
N LEU A 6 -24.08 42.31 19.05
CA LEU A 6 -24.99 41.16 19.09
C LEU A 6 -25.08 40.55 17.68
N LEU A 7 -24.41 39.42 17.48
CA LEU A 7 -24.53 38.65 16.24
C LEU A 7 -25.89 37.94 16.20
N LYS A 8 -26.60 38.09 15.08
CA LYS A 8 -27.89 37.41 14.85
C LYS A 8 -27.67 35.90 14.74
N CYS A 9 -28.19 35.14 15.70
CA CYS A 9 -28.19 33.69 15.66
C CYS A 9 -29.41 33.17 14.88
N VAL A 10 -29.20 32.23 13.96
CA VAL A 10 -30.26 31.63 13.15
C VAL A 10 -30.70 30.30 13.76
N ALA A 11 -32.00 29.99 13.72
CA ALA A 11 -32.51 28.72 14.20
C ALA A 11 -31.83 27.53 13.49
N GLY A 12 -31.23 26.61 14.26
CA GLY A 12 -30.48 25.46 13.71
C GLY A 12 -29.00 25.72 13.46
N GLN A 13 -28.50 26.95 13.66
CA GLN A 13 -27.08 27.25 13.55
C GLN A 13 -26.28 26.44 14.59
N ASN A 14 -25.19 25.81 14.14
CA ASN A 14 -24.28 25.01 14.97
C ASN A 14 -24.95 23.80 15.68
N ILE A 15 -26.09 23.30 15.17
CA ILE A 15 -26.73 22.09 15.68
C ILE A 15 -26.45 20.92 14.75
N ARG A 16 -25.75 19.90 15.27
CA ARG A 16 -25.63 18.59 14.61
C ARG A 16 -26.88 17.76 14.85
N ARG A 17 -27.61 17.39 13.79
CA ARG A 17 -28.83 16.59 13.87
C ARG A 17 -28.49 15.10 13.93
N ARG A 18 -29.35 14.33 14.61
CA ARG A 18 -29.20 12.87 14.67
C ARG A 18 -29.25 12.29 13.25
N GLY A 19 -28.21 11.55 12.87
CA GLY A 19 -28.13 10.86 11.58
C GLY A 19 -27.83 11.77 10.38
N GLU A 20 -27.34 12.99 10.60
CA GLU A 20 -26.99 13.93 9.52
C GLU A 20 -25.82 13.44 8.65
N ASP A 21 -24.93 12.63 9.22
CA ASP A 21 -23.79 12.03 8.53
C ASP A 21 -24.12 10.61 8.05
N ILE A 22 -24.50 9.73 8.99
CA ILE A 22 -24.91 8.35 8.68
C ILE A 22 -26.26 8.05 9.33
N SER A 23 -27.23 7.69 8.50
CA SER A 23 -28.56 7.25 8.93
C SER A 23 -28.60 5.74 9.19
N ALA A 24 -29.33 5.33 10.23
CA ALA A 24 -29.51 3.91 10.54
C ALA A 24 -30.16 3.16 9.35
N GLY A 25 -29.62 1.99 9.00
CA GLY A 25 -30.08 1.19 7.87
C GLY A 25 -29.47 1.58 6.51
N ALA A 26 -28.70 2.66 6.43
CA ALA A 26 -27.96 3.00 5.22
C ALA A 26 -26.74 2.08 5.02
N VAL A 27 -26.40 1.82 3.75
CA VAL A 27 -25.13 1.18 3.39
C VAL A 27 -24.02 2.21 3.51
N VAL A 28 -23.10 2.01 4.45
CA VAL A 28 -21.95 2.91 4.66
C VAL A 28 -20.84 2.62 3.67
N PHE A 29 -20.52 1.35 3.47
CA PHE A 29 -19.56 0.89 2.46
C PHE A 29 -20.14 -0.29 1.68
N PRO A 30 -20.07 -0.29 0.34
CA PRO A 30 -20.53 -1.41 -0.48
C PRO A 30 -19.56 -2.61 -0.41
N ALA A 31 -20.05 -3.79 -0.79
CA ALA A 31 -19.19 -4.95 -1.00
C ALA A 31 -18.17 -4.67 -2.13
N GLY A 32 -16.92 -5.11 -1.95
CA GLY A 32 -15.81 -4.83 -2.86
C GLY A 32 -14.98 -3.61 -2.51
N THR A 33 -15.36 -2.84 -1.47
CA THR A 33 -14.53 -1.77 -0.91
C THR A 33 -13.27 -2.34 -0.26
N ARG A 34 -12.10 -1.90 -0.73
CA ARG A 34 -10.83 -2.17 -0.06
C ARG A 34 -10.74 -1.34 1.22
N LEU A 35 -10.73 -2.02 2.36
CA LEU A 35 -10.67 -1.37 3.68
C LEU A 35 -9.28 -0.76 3.94
N THR A 36 -9.25 0.53 4.27
CA THR A 36 -8.05 1.28 4.66
C THR A 36 -8.28 2.03 5.97
N THR A 37 -7.32 2.86 6.37
CA THR A 37 -7.46 3.77 7.52
C THR A 37 -8.63 4.75 7.38
N ALA A 38 -9.12 5.01 6.17
CA ALA A 38 -10.31 5.86 5.98
C ALA A 38 -11.60 5.13 6.37
N GLU A 39 -11.73 3.84 6.07
CA GLU A 39 -12.97 3.09 6.25
C GLU A 39 -13.08 2.39 7.62
N LEU A 40 -11.97 1.79 8.10
CA LEU A 40 -11.98 0.99 9.32
C LEU A 40 -12.44 1.74 10.58
N PRO A 41 -12.02 3.00 10.84
CA PRO A 41 -12.50 3.76 11.99
C PRO A 41 -13.98 4.09 11.90
N VAL A 42 -14.52 4.30 10.69
CA VAL A 42 -15.95 4.54 10.49
C VAL A 42 -16.73 3.28 10.88
N ILE A 43 -16.29 2.09 10.46
CA ILE A 43 -16.88 0.81 10.86
C ILE A 43 -16.87 0.65 12.40
N ALA A 44 -15.73 0.92 13.04
CA ALA A 44 -15.59 0.84 14.49
C ALA A 44 -16.50 1.84 15.22
N SER A 45 -16.69 3.05 14.67
CA SER A 45 -17.57 4.08 15.25
C SER A 45 -19.04 3.65 15.30
N LEU A 46 -19.43 2.71 14.45
CA LEU A 46 -20.78 2.10 14.42
C LEU A 46 -20.92 0.94 15.42
N GLY A 47 -19.87 0.62 16.18
CA GLY A 47 -19.85 -0.49 17.15
C GLY A 47 -19.66 -1.87 16.51
N ILE A 48 -19.22 -1.93 15.25
CA ILE A 48 -18.97 -3.18 14.53
C ILE A 48 -17.52 -3.61 14.79
N ALA A 49 -17.34 -4.76 15.44
CA ALA A 49 -16.02 -5.29 15.78
C ALA A 49 -15.36 -6.07 14.63
N GLU A 50 -16.15 -6.78 13.84
CA GLU A 50 -15.69 -7.66 12.77
C GLU A 50 -16.55 -7.49 11.52
N VAL A 51 -15.93 -7.66 10.35
CA VAL A 51 -16.62 -7.59 9.06
C VAL A 51 -16.25 -8.77 8.19
N PRO A 52 -17.20 -9.32 7.41
CA PRO A 52 -16.89 -10.36 6.44
C PRO A 52 -16.04 -9.78 5.31
N VAL A 53 -14.94 -10.46 4.98
CA VAL A 53 -14.04 -10.10 3.89
C VAL A 53 -13.81 -11.30 2.97
N ILE A 54 -13.45 -11.02 1.72
CA ILE A 54 -12.99 -12.06 0.79
C ILE A 54 -11.64 -12.57 1.30
N ARG A 55 -11.42 -13.89 1.24
CA ARG A 55 -10.13 -14.49 1.58
C ARG A 55 -9.02 -13.90 0.70
N LYS A 56 -7.78 -13.99 1.16
CA LYS A 56 -6.62 -13.63 0.34
C LYS A 56 -6.57 -14.48 -0.93
N VAL A 57 -6.13 -13.86 -2.03
CA VAL A 57 -5.80 -14.57 -3.27
C VAL A 57 -4.53 -15.38 -3.02
N ARG A 58 -4.57 -16.67 -3.33
CA ARG A 58 -3.43 -17.59 -3.17
C ARG A 58 -2.65 -17.63 -4.47
N VAL A 59 -1.35 -17.39 -4.40
CA VAL A 59 -0.47 -17.30 -5.57
C VAL A 59 0.71 -18.23 -5.41
N ALA A 60 0.77 -19.27 -6.24
CA ALA A 60 1.94 -20.14 -6.32
C ALA A 60 3.00 -19.50 -7.22
N LEU A 61 4.25 -19.56 -6.81
CA LEU A 61 5.37 -18.86 -7.44
C LEU A 61 6.59 -19.77 -7.54
N PHE A 62 7.17 -19.84 -8.73
CA PHE A 62 8.42 -20.54 -8.96
C PHE A 62 9.22 -19.93 -10.11
N SER A 63 10.49 -20.33 -10.21
CA SER A 63 11.38 -20.07 -11.33
C SER A 63 11.92 -21.39 -11.87
N THR A 64 12.42 -21.39 -13.11
CA THR A 64 13.12 -22.54 -13.69
C THR A 64 14.27 -22.06 -14.57
N GLY A 65 15.30 -22.88 -14.70
CA GLY A 65 16.53 -22.58 -15.43
C GLY A 65 17.75 -23.10 -14.69
N ASP A 66 18.60 -23.86 -15.38
CA ASP A 66 19.85 -24.40 -14.83
C ASP A 66 20.89 -23.31 -14.55
N GLU A 67 20.73 -22.12 -15.17
CA GLU A 67 21.53 -20.95 -14.89
C GLU A 67 21.22 -20.32 -13.53
N LEU A 68 20.11 -20.67 -12.87
CA LEU A 68 19.66 -20.00 -11.66
C LEU A 68 20.29 -20.59 -10.40
N GLN A 69 20.82 -19.70 -9.56
CA GLN A 69 21.42 -20.02 -8.27
C GLN A 69 20.71 -19.29 -7.12
N LEU A 70 20.63 -19.92 -5.96
CA LEU A 70 20.12 -19.26 -4.75
C LEU A 70 21.17 -18.30 -4.16
N PRO A 71 20.75 -17.11 -3.67
CA PRO A 71 21.64 -16.23 -2.92
C PRO A 71 22.33 -16.95 -1.76
N GLY A 72 23.62 -16.67 -1.56
CA GLY A 72 24.44 -17.29 -0.52
C GLY A 72 25.18 -18.56 -0.94
N GLN A 73 24.91 -19.09 -2.14
CA GLN A 73 25.68 -20.18 -2.74
C GLN A 73 26.67 -19.62 -3.78
N PRO A 74 27.86 -20.23 -3.96
CA PRO A 74 28.79 -19.78 -4.99
C PRO A 74 28.20 -19.94 -6.40
N LEU A 75 28.48 -19.00 -7.30
CA LEU A 75 28.10 -19.12 -8.70
C LEU A 75 29.05 -20.08 -9.41
N GLY A 76 28.49 -21.08 -10.08
CA GLY A 76 29.17 -21.87 -11.09
C GLY A 76 29.30 -21.11 -12.42
N ASP A 77 29.85 -21.80 -13.42
CA ASP A 77 30.02 -21.22 -14.75
C ASP A 77 28.67 -20.94 -15.42
N GLY A 78 28.52 -19.74 -16.00
CA GLY A 78 27.27 -19.29 -16.63
C GLY A 78 26.08 -19.04 -15.68
N GLN A 79 26.24 -19.24 -14.36
CA GLN A 79 25.14 -19.07 -13.41
C GLN A 79 24.93 -17.62 -12.97
N ILE A 80 23.68 -17.31 -12.63
CA ILE A 80 23.21 -16.03 -12.10
C ILE A 80 22.29 -16.27 -10.91
N TYR A 81 22.20 -15.30 -9.99
CA TYR A 81 21.27 -15.40 -8.88
C TYR A 81 19.81 -15.16 -9.32
N ASP A 82 18.89 -15.96 -8.78
CA ASP A 82 17.46 -15.81 -9.01
C ASP A 82 16.90 -14.58 -8.29
N THR A 83 16.73 -13.49 -9.04
CA THR A 83 16.22 -12.20 -8.53
C THR A 83 14.75 -11.97 -8.81
N ASN A 84 14.23 -12.50 -9.92
CA ASN A 84 12.84 -12.26 -10.33
C ASN A 84 11.86 -12.89 -9.35
N ARG A 85 12.15 -14.12 -8.89
CA ARG A 85 11.28 -14.80 -7.93
C ARG A 85 11.16 -14.01 -6.64
N LEU A 86 12.28 -13.47 -6.14
CA LEU A 86 12.27 -12.61 -4.96
C LEU A 86 11.49 -11.32 -5.20
N ALA A 87 11.70 -10.64 -6.33
CA ALA A 87 10.99 -9.41 -6.66
C ALA A 87 9.46 -9.63 -6.72
N VAL A 88 9.02 -10.70 -7.38
CA VAL A 88 7.59 -11.05 -7.48
C VAL A 88 7.02 -11.44 -6.11
N HIS A 89 7.76 -12.22 -5.32
CA HIS A 89 7.34 -12.59 -3.97
C HIS A 89 7.06 -11.37 -3.10
N LEU A 90 8.00 -10.41 -3.05
CA LEU A 90 7.86 -9.18 -2.27
C LEU A 90 6.65 -8.37 -2.74
N MET A 91 6.45 -8.24 -4.06
CA MET A 91 5.30 -7.52 -4.58
C MET A 91 3.97 -8.20 -4.23
N LEU A 92 3.90 -9.53 -4.30
CA LEU A 92 2.70 -10.29 -3.93
C LEU A 92 2.34 -10.14 -2.44
N GLU A 93 3.33 -10.20 -1.55
CA GLU A 93 3.11 -9.98 -0.12
C GLU A 93 2.58 -8.58 0.16
N GLN A 94 3.16 -7.54 -0.46
CA GLN A 94 2.69 -6.16 -0.32
C GLN A 94 1.29 -5.93 -0.91
N LEU A 95 0.90 -6.71 -1.93
CA LEU A 95 -0.46 -6.71 -2.47
C LEU A 95 -1.47 -7.45 -1.58
N GLY A 96 -1.02 -8.10 -0.51
CA GLY A 96 -1.86 -8.82 0.45
C GLY A 96 -2.24 -10.24 0.00
N CYS A 97 -1.51 -10.82 -0.96
CA CYS A 97 -1.70 -12.20 -1.39
C CYS A 97 -1.11 -13.20 -0.37
N GLU A 98 -1.57 -14.45 -0.43
CA GLU A 98 -0.93 -15.58 0.23
C GLU A 98 0.03 -16.24 -0.78
N VAL A 99 1.33 -16.18 -0.53
CA VAL A 99 2.35 -16.64 -1.48
C VAL A 99 2.80 -18.06 -1.15
N ILE A 100 2.78 -18.94 -2.15
CA ILE A 100 3.25 -20.32 -2.05
C ILE A 100 4.47 -20.47 -2.95
N ASN A 101 5.65 -20.29 -2.36
CA ASN A 101 6.92 -20.25 -3.09
C ASN A 101 7.52 -21.65 -3.22
N LEU A 102 7.48 -22.23 -4.42
CA LEU A 102 8.00 -23.58 -4.72
C LEU A 102 9.50 -23.58 -5.05
N GLY A 103 10.16 -22.42 -5.03
CA GLY A 103 11.61 -22.32 -5.24
C GLY A 103 12.01 -22.34 -6.72
N ILE A 104 13.24 -22.81 -6.96
CA ILE A 104 13.80 -23.02 -8.29
C ILE A 104 13.51 -24.47 -8.68
N ILE A 105 12.72 -24.66 -9.73
CA ILE A 105 12.43 -25.97 -10.31
C ILE A 105 13.49 -26.28 -11.35
N ARG A 106 14.09 -27.47 -11.25
CA ARG A 106 15.09 -27.96 -12.21
C ARG A 106 14.50 -27.99 -13.62
N ASP A 107 15.34 -27.80 -14.63
CA ASP A 107 14.94 -27.88 -16.03
C ASP A 107 14.79 -29.35 -16.48
N ASP A 108 13.83 -30.03 -15.85
CA ASP A 108 13.45 -31.41 -16.10
C ASP A 108 11.93 -31.48 -16.35
N PRO A 109 11.46 -32.11 -17.44
CA PRO A 109 10.04 -32.16 -17.76
C PRO A 109 9.16 -32.77 -16.65
N HIS A 110 9.67 -33.77 -15.93
CA HIS A 110 8.91 -34.40 -14.85
C HIS A 110 8.82 -33.49 -13.62
N ALA A 111 9.92 -32.83 -13.25
CA ALA A 111 9.95 -31.85 -12.16
C ALA A 111 9.04 -30.65 -12.45
N LEU A 112 9.08 -30.12 -13.68
CA LEU A 112 8.20 -29.02 -14.11
C LEU A 112 6.73 -29.43 -14.06
N ARG A 113 6.39 -30.60 -14.62
CA ARG A 113 5.00 -31.10 -14.60
C ARG A 113 4.50 -31.29 -13.17
N ALA A 114 5.32 -31.86 -12.29
CA ALA A 114 4.97 -32.02 -10.88
C ALA A 114 4.75 -30.66 -10.19
N ALA A 115 5.63 -29.70 -10.43
CA ALA A 115 5.50 -28.35 -9.87
C ALA A 115 4.23 -27.63 -10.33
N PHE A 116 3.86 -27.75 -11.61
CA PHE A 116 2.61 -27.19 -12.11
C PHE A 116 1.37 -27.83 -11.48
N ILE A 117 1.35 -29.16 -11.34
CA ILE A 117 0.23 -29.88 -10.70
C ILE A 117 0.12 -29.48 -9.23
N GLU A 118 1.24 -29.42 -8.51
CA GLU A 118 1.29 -28.98 -7.12
C GLU A 118 0.79 -27.54 -6.99
N ALA A 119 1.31 -26.62 -7.81
CA ALA A 119 0.92 -25.20 -7.82
C ALA A 119 -0.58 -25.00 -8.10
N ASP A 120 -1.11 -25.65 -9.13
CA ASP A 120 -2.52 -25.54 -9.54
C ASP A 120 -3.48 -26.08 -8.47
N SER A 121 -3.08 -27.11 -7.72
CA SER A 121 -3.92 -27.70 -6.67
C SER A 121 -4.13 -26.80 -5.44
N GLN A 122 -3.27 -25.79 -5.25
CA GLN A 122 -3.22 -24.99 -4.03
C GLN A 122 -3.38 -23.48 -4.24
N ALA A 123 -3.37 -22.99 -5.48
CA ALA A 123 -3.40 -21.57 -5.77
C ALA A 123 -4.52 -21.15 -6.73
N ASP A 124 -4.92 -19.88 -6.63
CA ASP A 124 -5.81 -19.25 -7.60
C ASP A 124 -5.04 -18.76 -8.85
N VAL A 125 -3.75 -18.45 -8.65
CA VAL A 125 -2.83 -17.98 -9.69
C VAL A 125 -1.49 -18.68 -9.56
N VAL A 126 -0.94 -19.14 -10.66
CA VAL A 126 0.40 -19.71 -10.77
C VAL A 126 1.27 -18.75 -11.58
N ILE A 127 2.39 -18.33 -11.01
CA ILE A 127 3.33 -17.41 -11.65
C ILE A 127 4.67 -18.11 -11.84
N SER A 128 5.15 -18.12 -13.07
CA SER A 128 6.56 -18.36 -13.36
C SER A 128 7.28 -17.02 -13.46
N SER A 129 8.28 -16.79 -12.61
CA SER A 129 9.07 -15.55 -12.59
C SER A 129 10.18 -15.50 -13.65
N GLY A 130 10.39 -16.59 -14.39
CA GLY A 130 11.41 -16.75 -15.42
C GLY A 130 11.48 -18.21 -15.88
N GLY A 131 12.04 -18.44 -17.08
CA GLY A 131 12.22 -19.79 -17.65
C GLY A 131 11.05 -20.29 -18.52
N VAL A 132 9.99 -19.51 -18.70
CA VAL A 132 8.93 -19.80 -19.68
C VAL A 132 9.22 -19.00 -20.94
N SER A 133 10.09 -19.52 -21.82
CA SER A 133 10.44 -18.84 -23.06
C SER A 133 9.31 -18.93 -24.10
N VAL A 134 9.28 -17.92 -24.97
CA VAL A 134 8.51 -17.92 -26.23
C VAL A 134 9.38 -18.36 -27.43
N GLY A 135 10.61 -18.79 -27.16
CA GLY A 135 11.59 -19.27 -28.15
C GLY A 135 11.40 -20.74 -28.51
N GLU A 136 11.94 -21.15 -29.65
CA GLU A 136 11.76 -22.49 -30.23
C GLU A 136 12.34 -23.58 -29.31
N ALA A 137 11.48 -24.55 -28.97
CA ALA A 137 11.80 -25.84 -28.34
C ALA A 137 12.10 -25.87 -26.82
N ASP A 138 11.33 -25.16 -25.99
CA ASP A 138 11.31 -25.42 -24.54
C ASP A 138 10.21 -26.43 -24.16
N TYR A 139 10.60 -27.47 -23.43
CA TYR A 139 9.69 -28.46 -22.82
C TYR A 139 8.56 -27.80 -22.02
N THR A 140 8.83 -26.64 -21.43
CA THR A 140 7.87 -25.80 -20.70
C THR A 140 6.63 -25.45 -21.54
N LYS A 141 6.79 -25.16 -22.84
CA LYS A 141 5.66 -24.84 -23.71
C LYS A 141 4.75 -26.05 -23.92
N THR A 142 5.34 -27.20 -24.23
CA THR A 142 4.60 -28.46 -24.39
C THR A 142 3.84 -28.82 -23.12
N ILE A 143 4.50 -28.73 -21.96
CA ILE A 143 3.86 -28.99 -20.65
C ILE A 143 2.72 -28.01 -20.39
N LEU A 144 2.88 -26.72 -20.70
CA LEU A 144 1.83 -25.73 -20.55
C LEU A 144 0.63 -25.98 -21.48
N GLU A 145 0.87 -26.40 -22.72
CA GLU A 145 -0.19 -26.76 -23.67
C GLU A 145 -0.92 -28.06 -23.29
N GLU A 146 -0.23 -28.99 -22.60
CA GLU A 146 -0.84 -30.21 -22.05
C GLU A 146 -1.66 -29.97 -20.78
N LEU A 147 -1.22 -29.03 -19.93
CA LEU A 147 -1.85 -28.77 -18.62
C LEU A 147 -2.94 -27.70 -18.65
N GLY A 148 -3.04 -26.92 -19.72
CA GLY A 148 -4.05 -25.86 -19.83
C GLY A 148 -4.08 -25.13 -21.17
N GLU A 149 -4.94 -24.11 -21.22
CA GLU A 149 -5.13 -23.25 -22.39
C GLU A 149 -4.31 -21.96 -22.22
N ILE A 150 -3.08 -21.98 -22.73
CA ILE A 150 -2.11 -20.90 -22.53
C ILE A 150 -1.86 -20.12 -23.83
N ALA A 151 -2.06 -18.81 -23.79
CA ALA A 151 -1.76 -17.90 -24.88
C ALA A 151 -0.40 -17.23 -24.68
N PHE A 152 0.43 -17.23 -25.72
CA PHE A 152 1.75 -16.60 -25.73
C PHE A 152 1.70 -15.26 -26.48
N TRP A 153 1.65 -14.17 -25.72
CA TRP A 153 1.48 -12.83 -26.27
C TRP A 153 2.81 -12.16 -26.58
N LYS A 154 2.83 -11.37 -27.66
CA LYS A 154 3.92 -10.45 -28.01
C LYS A 154 3.42 -9.02 -27.86
N LEU A 155 3.56 -8.48 -26.66
CA LEU A 155 3.10 -7.16 -26.28
C LEU A 155 3.91 -6.05 -26.95
N ALA A 156 3.23 -4.99 -27.36
CA ALA A 156 3.85 -3.77 -27.90
C ALA A 156 4.30 -2.82 -26.78
N ILE A 157 5.01 -3.35 -25.78
CA ILE A 157 5.54 -2.60 -24.63
C ILE A 157 7.07 -2.66 -24.59
N LYS A 158 7.70 -1.78 -23.81
CA LYS A 158 9.13 -1.77 -23.52
C LYS A 158 9.32 -1.19 -22.10
N PRO A 159 10.21 -1.76 -21.27
CA PRO A 159 10.84 -3.06 -21.40
C PRO A 159 9.80 -4.20 -21.37
N GLY A 160 10.20 -5.39 -21.82
CA GLY A 160 9.29 -6.53 -22.03
C GLY A 160 8.81 -6.67 -23.47
N LYS A 161 8.21 -7.83 -23.76
CA LYS A 161 7.56 -8.19 -25.03
C LYS A 161 6.81 -9.51 -24.86
N PRO A 162 7.44 -10.62 -24.44
CA PRO A 162 6.73 -11.86 -24.24
C PRO A 162 5.99 -11.86 -22.90
N PHE A 163 4.78 -12.39 -22.91
CA PHE A 163 4.00 -12.70 -21.72
C PHE A 163 3.14 -13.92 -22.02
N ALA A 164 3.20 -14.94 -21.18
CA ALA A 164 2.32 -16.09 -21.28
C ALA A 164 1.16 -15.93 -20.29
N PHE A 165 -0.07 -16.11 -20.75
CA PHE A 165 -1.24 -16.02 -19.90
C PHE A 165 -2.29 -17.01 -20.33
N GLY A 166 -2.95 -17.64 -19.37
CA GLY A 166 -4.00 -18.59 -19.68
C GLY A 166 -4.58 -19.25 -18.46
N LYS A 167 -5.35 -20.30 -18.69
CA LYS A 167 -6.06 -21.03 -17.65
C LYS A 167 -5.51 -22.44 -17.55
N LEU A 168 -5.07 -22.81 -16.35
CA LEU A 168 -4.78 -24.18 -15.95
C LEU A 168 -6.09 -24.86 -15.50
N SER A 169 -6.02 -26.10 -15.02
CA SER A 169 -7.20 -26.84 -14.60
C SER A 169 -8.02 -26.09 -13.53
N ASN A 170 -7.36 -25.51 -12.52
CA ASN A 170 -8.03 -24.84 -11.40
C ASN A 170 -7.62 -23.37 -11.21
N SER A 171 -6.52 -22.94 -11.83
CA SER A 171 -5.90 -21.63 -11.59
C SER A 171 -5.62 -20.84 -12.88
N TRP A 172 -5.29 -19.55 -12.73
CA TRP A 172 -4.76 -18.73 -13.82
C TRP A 172 -3.24 -18.82 -13.87
N PHE A 173 -2.66 -18.93 -15.06
CA PHE A 173 -1.21 -18.93 -15.24
C PHE A 173 -0.70 -17.60 -15.78
N CYS A 174 0.41 -17.11 -15.22
CA CYS A 174 1.16 -15.95 -15.70
C CYS A 174 2.65 -16.30 -15.85
N GLY A 175 3.14 -16.39 -17.08
CA GLY A 175 4.57 -16.57 -17.37
C GLY A 175 5.25 -15.23 -17.65
N LEU A 176 6.17 -14.83 -16.78
CA LEU A 176 6.93 -13.60 -16.90
C LEU A 176 8.21 -13.81 -17.72
N PRO A 177 8.69 -12.76 -18.43
CA PRO A 177 9.98 -12.83 -19.13
C PRO A 177 11.15 -13.01 -18.15
N GLY A 178 12.20 -13.71 -18.57
CA GLY A 178 13.39 -13.95 -17.71
C GLY A 178 14.20 -12.69 -17.38
N ASN A 179 14.13 -11.63 -18.18
CA ASN A 179 14.85 -10.38 -17.90
C ASN A 179 14.23 -9.63 -16.70
N PRO A 180 15.01 -9.26 -15.65
CA PRO A 180 14.45 -8.74 -14.40
C PRO A 180 13.61 -7.48 -14.51
N VAL A 181 14.05 -6.50 -15.31
CA VAL A 181 13.29 -5.25 -15.52
C VAL A 181 12.00 -5.54 -16.28
N SER A 182 12.07 -6.42 -17.28
CA SER A 182 10.90 -6.84 -18.06
C SER A 182 9.91 -7.63 -17.22
N ALA A 183 10.38 -8.53 -16.36
CA ALA A 183 9.55 -9.35 -15.47
C ALA A 183 8.77 -8.47 -14.50
N THR A 184 9.50 -7.56 -13.84
CA THR A 184 8.97 -6.62 -12.86
C THR A 184 7.94 -5.68 -13.49
N LEU A 185 8.24 -5.10 -14.66
CA LEU A 185 7.29 -4.25 -15.37
C LEU A 185 6.04 -5.02 -15.81
N THR A 186 6.22 -6.22 -16.36
CA THR A 186 5.10 -7.06 -16.83
C THR A 186 4.20 -7.47 -15.67
N PHE A 187 4.77 -7.87 -14.54
CA PHE A 187 4.03 -8.13 -13.31
C PHE A 187 3.24 -6.89 -12.88
N TYR A 188 3.91 -5.74 -12.79
CA TYR A 188 3.30 -4.50 -12.32
C TYR A 188 2.14 -4.02 -13.20
N GLN A 189 2.28 -4.10 -14.52
CA GLN A 189 1.30 -3.56 -15.45
C GLN A 189 0.17 -4.54 -15.80
N LEU A 190 0.39 -5.86 -15.66
CA LEU A 190 -0.60 -6.88 -16.07
C LEU A 190 -1.06 -7.78 -14.92
N VAL A 191 -0.13 -8.30 -14.12
CA VAL A 191 -0.47 -9.25 -13.05
C VAL A 191 -1.08 -8.53 -11.84
N GLN A 192 -0.56 -7.37 -11.46
CA GLN A 192 -1.12 -6.56 -10.38
C GLN A 192 -2.62 -6.24 -10.59
N PRO A 193 -3.08 -5.70 -11.76
CA PRO A 193 -4.51 -5.45 -11.96
C PRO A 193 -5.35 -6.73 -12.04
N LEU A 194 -4.78 -7.85 -12.53
CA LEU A 194 -5.44 -9.17 -12.47
C LEU A 194 -5.73 -9.57 -11.01
N LEU A 195 -4.73 -9.48 -10.14
CA LEU A 195 -4.86 -9.82 -8.71
C LEU A 195 -5.85 -8.89 -7.99
N ALA A 196 -5.83 -7.59 -8.32
CA ALA A 196 -6.82 -6.64 -7.79
C ALA A 196 -8.25 -7.08 -8.14
N LYS A 197 -8.49 -7.49 -9.40
CA LYS A 197 -9.80 -7.98 -9.83
C LYS A 197 -10.17 -9.30 -9.15
N LEU A 198 -9.24 -10.25 -9.04
CA LEU A 198 -9.48 -11.54 -8.35
C LEU A 198 -9.75 -11.38 -6.85
N SER A 199 -9.23 -10.33 -6.22
CA SER A 199 -9.52 -10.00 -4.82
C SER A 199 -10.96 -9.52 -4.58
N GLY A 200 -11.74 -9.31 -5.64
CA GLY A 200 -13.08 -8.72 -5.59
C GLY A 200 -13.09 -7.21 -5.37
N ASN A 201 -11.94 -6.54 -5.49
CA ASN A 201 -11.84 -5.10 -5.41
C ASN A 201 -12.53 -4.45 -6.62
N THR A 202 -13.50 -3.56 -6.36
CA THR A 202 -14.28 -2.87 -7.39
C THR A 202 -13.69 -1.53 -7.83
N ALA A 203 -12.57 -1.10 -7.23
CA ALA A 203 -11.88 0.11 -7.68
C ALA A 203 -11.33 -0.08 -9.10
N SER A 204 -11.57 0.90 -9.98
CA SER A 204 -10.97 0.94 -11.32
C SER A 204 -9.44 1.07 -11.21
N GLY A 205 -8.74 -0.04 -11.41
CA GLY A 205 -7.38 -0.27 -10.90
C GLY A 205 -6.23 -0.03 -11.88
N LEU A 206 -6.22 1.10 -12.60
CA LEU A 206 -5.00 1.58 -13.23
C LEU A 206 -4.41 2.72 -12.39
N PRO A 207 -3.08 2.73 -12.15
CA PRO A 207 -2.44 3.85 -11.48
C PRO A 207 -2.74 5.18 -12.20
N ALA A 208 -2.93 6.24 -11.42
CA ALA A 208 -3.19 7.57 -11.97
C ALA A 208 -1.99 8.04 -12.80
N ARG A 209 -2.27 8.57 -13.99
CA ARG A 209 -1.28 9.25 -14.83
C ARG A 209 -1.53 10.73 -14.84
N GLN A 210 -0.46 11.49 -15.00
CA GLN A 210 -0.50 12.94 -15.11
C GLN A 210 0.48 13.42 -16.17
N ARG A 211 0.13 14.53 -16.81
CA ARG A 211 0.93 15.16 -17.85
C ARG A 211 1.95 16.12 -17.23
N VAL A 212 3.22 15.93 -17.54
CA VAL A 212 4.35 16.65 -16.94
C VAL A 212 5.37 17.02 -18.02
N ARG A 213 6.12 18.10 -17.84
CA ARG A 213 7.22 18.44 -18.76
C ARG A 213 8.47 17.64 -18.44
N THR A 214 9.18 17.16 -19.46
CA THR A 214 10.48 16.51 -19.26
C THR A 214 11.61 17.52 -19.16
N ALA A 215 12.44 17.43 -18.12
CA ALA A 215 13.69 18.19 -17.99
C ALA A 215 14.87 17.49 -18.69
N SER A 216 14.63 16.31 -19.29
CA SER A 216 15.64 15.51 -19.98
C SER A 216 15.22 15.18 -21.41
N ARG A 217 16.21 15.06 -22.30
CA ARG A 217 15.98 14.45 -23.61
C ARG A 217 15.80 12.94 -23.47
N LEU A 218 14.71 12.40 -24.00
CA LEU A 218 14.37 10.99 -23.92
C LEU A 218 14.56 10.29 -25.26
N LYS A 219 15.36 9.22 -25.26
CA LYS A 219 15.53 8.38 -26.45
C LYS A 219 14.38 7.39 -26.55
N LYS A 220 13.62 7.43 -27.63
CA LYS A 220 12.44 6.59 -27.83
C LYS A 220 12.31 6.21 -29.30
N THR A 221 12.00 4.93 -29.52
CA THR A 221 11.74 4.36 -30.84
C THR A 221 10.25 4.10 -30.99
N PRO A 222 9.61 4.53 -32.09
CA PRO A 222 8.22 4.21 -32.39
C PRO A 222 7.93 2.69 -32.44
N GLY A 223 6.66 2.33 -32.23
CA GLY A 223 6.13 0.96 -32.37
C GLY A 223 5.85 0.24 -31.05
N ARG A 224 6.39 0.72 -29.92
CA ARG A 224 6.17 0.15 -28.57
C ARG A 224 5.91 1.26 -27.55
N LEU A 225 4.98 1.02 -26.64
CA LEU A 225 4.74 1.85 -25.45
C LEU A 225 5.92 1.67 -24.49
N ASP A 226 6.69 2.72 -24.21
CA ASP A 226 7.93 2.63 -23.44
C ASP A 226 7.72 3.17 -22.02
N PHE A 227 7.78 2.28 -21.04
CA PHE A 227 7.77 2.56 -19.61
C PHE A 227 9.20 2.85 -19.15
N GLN A 228 9.68 4.03 -19.50
CA GLN A 228 10.98 4.51 -19.01
C GLN A 228 10.86 4.86 -17.53
N ARG A 229 11.96 4.79 -16.79
CA ARG A 229 11.99 5.18 -15.39
C ARG A 229 12.44 6.63 -15.27
N GLY A 230 11.72 7.40 -14.47
CA GLY A 230 11.96 8.81 -14.26
C GLY A 230 11.96 9.21 -12.78
N VAL A 231 12.46 10.42 -12.54
CA VAL A 231 12.40 11.12 -11.27
C VAL A 231 11.48 12.31 -11.45
N LEU A 232 10.26 12.19 -10.92
CA LEU A 232 9.30 13.26 -10.80
C LEU A 232 9.67 14.13 -9.60
N GLN A 233 9.88 15.42 -9.84
CA GLN A 233 10.36 16.37 -8.85
C GLN A 233 9.72 17.74 -9.07
N ARG A 234 9.80 18.62 -8.06
CA ARG A 234 9.41 20.02 -8.20
C ARG A 234 10.59 20.86 -8.66
N ASN A 235 10.38 21.73 -9.63
CA ASN A 235 11.36 22.72 -10.07
C ASN A 235 11.38 23.94 -9.13
N ALA A 236 12.21 24.94 -9.44
CA ALA A 236 12.35 26.16 -8.64
C ALA A 236 11.05 27.00 -8.56
N ASP A 237 10.19 26.92 -9.59
CA ASP A 237 8.89 27.59 -9.65
C ASP A 237 7.77 26.80 -8.95
N GLY A 238 8.11 25.62 -8.38
CA GLY A 238 7.18 24.75 -7.66
C GLY A 238 6.32 23.85 -8.56
N GLU A 239 6.55 23.88 -9.88
CA GLU A 239 5.89 23.04 -10.87
C GLU A 239 6.53 21.64 -10.93
N LEU A 240 5.76 20.63 -11.32
CA LEU A 240 6.28 19.28 -11.51
C LEU A 240 7.01 19.15 -12.84
N GLU A 241 8.16 18.49 -12.82
CA GLU A 241 8.93 18.10 -13.99
C GLU A 241 9.49 16.67 -13.81
N VAL A 242 9.86 16.02 -14.91
CA VAL A 242 10.44 14.67 -14.87
C VAL A 242 11.83 14.62 -15.51
N THR A 243 12.77 13.96 -14.83
CA THR A 243 14.13 13.71 -15.30
C THR A 243 14.31 12.20 -15.53
N THR A 244 15.08 11.79 -16.54
CA THR A 244 15.39 10.34 -16.74
C THR A 244 16.27 9.81 -15.61
N THR A 245 16.10 8.55 -15.21
CA THR A 245 17.04 7.88 -14.28
C THR A 245 18.39 7.53 -14.92
N GLY A 246 18.67 8.00 -16.14
CA GLY A 246 19.85 7.67 -16.92
C GLY A 246 19.58 6.57 -17.95
N HIS A 247 20.41 5.53 -17.96
CA HIS A 247 20.33 4.46 -18.96
C HIS A 247 19.06 3.60 -18.76
N GLN A 248 18.25 3.47 -19.82
CA GLN A 248 16.94 2.80 -19.77
C GLN A 248 16.97 1.32 -20.18
N GLY A 249 18.16 0.76 -20.44
CA GLY A 249 18.36 -0.64 -20.81
C GLY A 249 17.79 -1.59 -19.76
N SER A 250 17.21 -2.71 -20.22
CA SER A 250 16.56 -3.70 -19.35
C SER A 250 17.54 -4.59 -18.59
N HIS A 251 18.85 -4.42 -18.81
CA HIS A 251 19.91 -5.10 -18.08
C HIS A 251 20.23 -4.43 -16.72
N ILE A 252 19.63 -3.27 -16.41
CA ILE A 252 19.94 -2.50 -15.20
C ILE A 252 18.70 -2.32 -14.32
N PHE A 253 18.69 -2.99 -13.17
CA PHE A 253 17.59 -2.89 -12.21
C PHE A 253 17.61 -1.61 -11.35
N SER A 254 18.77 -0.94 -11.22
CA SER A 254 18.94 0.26 -10.38
C SER A 254 17.97 1.40 -10.71
N SER A 255 17.46 1.45 -11.94
CA SER A 255 16.48 2.45 -12.36
C SER A 255 15.17 2.44 -11.54
N PHE A 256 14.77 1.31 -10.94
CA PHE A 256 13.63 1.28 -10.00
C PHE A 256 13.94 1.91 -8.65
N SER A 257 15.20 1.85 -8.22
CA SER A 257 15.66 2.45 -6.95
C SER A 257 15.92 3.96 -7.10
N LEU A 258 16.46 4.37 -8.24
CA LEU A 258 16.73 5.77 -8.54
C LEU A 258 15.46 6.54 -8.92
N GLY A 259 14.50 5.88 -9.55
CA GLY A 259 13.25 6.47 -10.02
C GLY A 259 12.15 6.47 -8.97
N ASN A 260 11.14 7.30 -9.19
CA ASN A 260 9.90 7.32 -8.40
C ASN A 260 8.64 7.29 -9.30
N CYS A 261 8.81 7.15 -10.61
CA CYS A 261 7.73 7.09 -11.58
C CYS A 261 8.15 6.37 -12.88
N PHE A 262 7.16 5.94 -13.64
CA PHE A 262 7.33 5.66 -15.06
C PHE A 262 7.06 6.92 -15.90
N ILE A 263 7.90 7.18 -16.88
CA ILE A 263 7.61 8.06 -18.01
C ILE A 263 7.02 7.17 -19.10
N VAL A 264 5.72 7.29 -19.34
CA VAL A 264 4.96 6.42 -20.25
C VAL A 264 4.93 7.05 -21.63
N LEU A 265 5.94 6.74 -22.44
CA LEU A 265 6.06 7.28 -23.79
C LEU A 265 5.20 6.50 -24.78
N GLU A 266 4.32 7.23 -25.47
CA GLU A 266 3.28 6.68 -26.34
C GLU A 266 3.87 5.79 -27.44
N ARG A 267 3.08 4.81 -27.87
CA ARG A 267 3.52 3.77 -28.81
C ARG A 267 4.18 4.34 -30.05
N ASP A 268 3.53 5.31 -30.67
CA ASP A 268 3.95 5.85 -31.97
C ASP A 268 4.90 7.06 -31.84
N ARG A 269 5.19 7.51 -30.61
CA ARG A 269 6.08 8.64 -30.36
C ARG A 269 7.55 8.29 -30.64
N GLY A 270 8.27 9.25 -31.22
CA GLY A 270 9.72 9.22 -31.40
C GLY A 270 10.48 9.76 -30.19
N ASN A 271 11.72 10.23 -30.40
CA ASN A 271 12.49 10.91 -29.36
C ASN A 271 11.72 12.14 -28.82
N VAL A 272 11.98 12.48 -27.56
CA VAL A 272 11.36 13.61 -26.87
C VAL A 272 12.45 14.57 -26.42
N ASP A 273 12.34 15.83 -26.81
CA ASP A 273 13.26 16.89 -26.43
C ASP A 273 12.85 17.55 -25.09
N VAL A 274 13.79 18.28 -24.50
CA VAL A 274 13.60 18.95 -23.21
C VAL A 274 12.46 19.96 -23.30
N GLY A 275 11.60 19.98 -22.27
CA GLY A 275 10.44 20.86 -22.16
C GLY A 275 9.15 20.29 -22.76
N GLU A 276 9.21 19.21 -23.54
CA GLU A 276 8.01 18.56 -24.06
C GLU A 276 7.14 17.91 -22.98
N TRP A 277 5.84 17.83 -23.24
CA TRP A 277 4.89 17.14 -22.38
C TRP A 277 4.96 15.63 -22.55
N VAL A 278 4.97 14.90 -21.44
CA VAL A 278 4.98 13.43 -21.36
C VAL A 278 3.98 12.95 -20.32
N GLU A 279 3.49 11.72 -20.47
CA GLU A 279 2.67 11.06 -19.46
C GLU A 279 3.58 10.45 -18.38
N VAL A 280 3.25 10.68 -17.12
CA VAL A 280 3.97 10.17 -15.96
C VAL A 280 3.03 9.37 -15.08
N GLU A 281 3.46 8.18 -14.69
CA GLU A 281 2.79 7.26 -13.78
C GLU A 281 3.64 7.10 -12.50
N PRO A 282 3.32 7.79 -11.39
CA PRO A 282 4.06 7.65 -10.14
C PRO A 282 4.07 6.20 -9.65
N PHE A 283 5.20 5.76 -9.08
CA PHE A 283 5.27 4.44 -8.45
C PHE A 283 4.35 4.40 -7.23
N ASN A 284 3.65 3.27 -7.08
CA ASN A 284 2.93 2.93 -5.86
C ASN A 284 3.90 2.41 -4.77
N ALA A 285 3.32 1.95 -3.65
CA ALA A 285 4.05 1.43 -2.50
C ALA A 285 4.97 0.22 -2.78
N LEU A 286 4.87 -0.43 -3.95
CA LEU A 286 5.75 -1.56 -4.32
C LEU A 286 7.19 -1.12 -4.59
N PHE A 287 7.40 0.09 -5.10
CA PHE A 287 8.74 0.64 -5.37
C PHE A 287 9.02 1.91 -4.56
N GLY A 288 8.00 2.49 -3.92
CA GLY A 288 8.21 3.60 -3.01
C GLY A 288 8.87 3.15 -1.72
N ARG A 289 9.77 3.98 -1.19
CA ARG A 289 9.79 4.14 0.27
C ARG A 289 8.36 4.52 0.65
N PRO A 290 7.77 3.94 1.71
CA PRO A 290 6.49 4.46 2.15
C PRO A 290 6.67 5.97 2.31
N VAL A 291 5.77 6.76 1.74
CA VAL A 291 5.58 8.14 2.18
C VAL A 291 4.93 8.04 3.57
N MET A 292 5.63 7.43 4.51
CA MET A 292 5.75 7.98 5.83
C MET A 292 6.74 9.14 5.57
N ALA A 293 6.32 10.39 5.44
CA ALA A 293 6.05 11.17 6.64
C ALA A 293 6.42 10.32 7.87
N GLU A 294 7.72 10.29 8.22
CA GLU A 294 8.07 10.06 9.61
C GLU A 294 7.19 11.04 10.37
N LEU A 295 6.07 10.53 10.91
CA LEU A 295 5.29 11.30 11.84
C LEU A 295 6.30 11.58 12.94
N SER A 296 6.64 12.85 13.11
CA SER A 296 7.47 13.27 14.23
C SER A 296 6.89 12.68 15.53
N ASP A 297 7.70 12.53 16.57
CA ASP A 297 7.20 12.04 17.86
C ASP A 297 5.94 12.83 18.33
N GLN A 298 5.83 14.10 17.94
CA GLN A 298 4.65 14.96 18.16
C GLN A 298 3.40 14.55 17.36
N GLU A 299 3.56 14.01 16.16
CA GLU A 299 2.47 13.53 15.32
C GLU A 299 2.03 12.12 15.72
N MET A 300 2.95 11.26 16.18
CA MET A 300 2.57 10.01 16.87
C MET A 300 1.78 10.29 18.16
N LEU A 301 2.16 11.32 18.93
CA LEU A 301 1.43 11.78 20.11
C LEU A 301 0.03 12.32 19.81
N ARG A 302 -0.25 12.80 18.58
CA ARG A 302 -1.58 13.25 18.15
C ARG A 302 -2.53 12.10 17.86
N TYR A 303 -2.04 10.99 17.30
CA TYR A 303 -2.89 9.83 16.99
C TYR A 303 -3.16 8.92 18.20
N ASN A 304 -2.40 9.09 19.29
CA ASN A 304 -2.58 8.34 20.53
C ASN A 304 -3.46 9.04 21.58
N ARG A 305 -4.50 9.78 21.17
CA ARG A 305 -5.45 10.41 22.11
C ARG A 305 -6.92 10.20 21.73
N GLN A 306 -7.41 9.01 22.06
CA GLN A 306 -8.71 8.90 22.73
C GLN A 306 -8.59 8.02 23.97
N ILE A 307 -8.07 8.62 25.04
CA ILE A 307 -8.66 8.43 26.37
C ILE A 307 -8.69 9.83 27.02
N ILE A 308 -9.79 10.55 26.85
CA ILE A 308 -10.11 11.70 27.73
C ILE A 308 -10.88 11.10 28.91
N LEU A 309 -10.25 11.04 30.08
CA LEU A 309 -10.93 10.78 31.35
C LEU A 309 -11.73 12.04 31.73
N ARG A 310 -13.05 11.94 31.79
CA ARG A 310 -13.89 13.07 32.25
C ARG A 310 -13.63 13.35 33.73
N GLY A 311 -13.22 14.59 34.05
CA GLY A 311 -13.00 15.07 35.42
C GLY A 311 -11.60 15.61 35.70
N PHE A 312 -10.66 15.52 34.74
CA PHE A 312 -9.32 16.09 34.83
C PHE A 312 -9.16 17.17 33.76
N ASP A 313 -9.05 18.43 34.19
CA ASP A 313 -8.63 19.54 33.34
C ASP A 313 -7.12 19.47 33.06
N PHE A 314 -6.62 20.47 32.35
CA PHE A 314 -5.24 20.48 31.86
C PHE A 314 -4.21 20.40 32.99
N ASP A 315 -4.48 21.04 34.12
CA ASP A 315 -3.61 21.07 35.30
C ASP A 315 -3.57 19.70 36.01
N GLY A 316 -4.70 18.99 36.05
CA GLY A 316 -4.75 17.62 36.54
C GLY A 316 -3.99 16.62 35.66
N GLN A 317 -3.85 16.90 34.36
CA GLN A 317 -3.08 16.06 33.42
C GLN A 317 -1.56 16.29 33.52
N GLU A 318 -1.12 17.48 33.91
CA GLU A 318 0.28 17.77 34.27
C GLU A 318 0.66 17.07 35.58
N ALA A 319 -0.19 17.09 36.60
CA ALA A 319 0.04 16.39 37.87
C ALA A 319 0.17 14.85 37.72
N LEU A 320 -0.46 14.28 36.68
CA LEU A 320 -0.34 12.87 36.31
C LEU A 320 1.03 12.51 35.70
N LYS A 321 1.75 13.45 35.08
CA LYS A 321 3.10 13.21 34.53
C LYS A 321 4.15 13.00 35.62
N ASP A 322 3.98 13.66 36.76
CA ASP A 322 4.86 13.52 37.94
C ASP A 322 4.41 12.40 38.89
N SER A 323 3.28 11.75 38.58
CA SER A 323 2.74 10.65 39.37
C SER A 323 3.51 9.36 39.12
N ARG A 324 4.05 8.75 40.18
CA ARG A 324 4.83 7.50 40.07
C ARG A 324 3.98 6.23 39.85
N VAL A 325 2.65 6.33 39.84
CA VAL A 325 1.74 5.19 39.60
C VAL A 325 0.46 5.65 38.88
N LEU A 326 0.06 4.91 37.84
CA LEU A 326 -1.19 5.06 37.08
C LEU A 326 -1.94 3.72 37.01
N ILE A 327 -3.25 3.70 37.27
CA ILE A 327 -4.14 2.55 37.05
C ILE A 327 -5.29 2.98 36.12
N VAL A 328 -5.56 2.20 35.06
CA VAL A 328 -6.51 2.52 33.98
C VAL A 328 -7.66 1.51 33.95
N GLY A 329 -8.91 1.98 33.81
CA GLY A 329 -10.10 1.16 33.55
C GLY A 329 -10.97 1.74 32.43
N LEU A 330 -11.32 0.91 31.43
CA LEU A 330 -11.98 1.23 30.16
C LEU A 330 -13.53 1.27 30.24
N GLY A 331 -14.19 2.13 29.46
CA GLY A 331 -15.65 2.07 29.22
C GLY A 331 -16.17 3.08 28.18
N GLY A 332 -16.65 2.58 27.04
CA GLY A 332 -17.05 3.34 25.84
C GLY A 332 -18.54 3.68 25.67
N LEU A 333 -18.88 4.00 24.41
CA LEU A 333 -20.14 4.52 23.85
C LEU A 333 -21.45 3.89 24.37
N GLY A 334 -22.43 4.76 24.67
CA GLY A 334 -23.86 4.48 24.62
C GLY A 334 -24.44 3.47 25.63
N CYS A 335 -24.94 3.97 26.77
CA CYS A 335 -25.91 3.22 27.59
C CYS A 335 -27.02 4.12 28.13
N ARG A 336 -28.25 3.61 28.08
CA ARG A 336 -29.49 4.24 28.57
C ARG A 336 -29.41 4.47 30.09
N SER A 337 -29.66 5.70 30.53
CA SER A 337 -29.81 6.00 31.96
C SER A 337 -31.12 5.41 32.48
N PHE A 338 -31.04 4.27 33.17
CA PHE A 338 -32.09 3.81 34.08
C PHE A 338 -31.94 4.54 35.42
N ALA A 339 -33.02 5.20 35.85
CA ALA A 339 -33.15 5.73 37.20
C ALA A 339 -33.53 4.60 38.17
N VAL A 340 -32.80 4.43 39.28
CA VAL A 340 -33.32 3.79 40.51
C VAL A 340 -32.74 4.51 41.73
N SER A 341 -33.65 4.94 42.60
CA SER A 341 -33.44 5.55 43.91
C SER A 341 -32.90 4.57 44.96
N GLY A 342 -32.10 5.04 45.92
CA GLY A 342 -31.82 4.27 47.14
C GLY A 342 -30.97 5.00 48.17
N LYS A 343 -31.61 5.61 49.17
CA LYS A 343 -31.00 6.18 50.38
C LYS A 343 -30.27 5.10 51.20
N ARG A 344 -29.08 5.39 51.76
CA ARG A 344 -28.81 5.41 53.22
C ARG A 344 -27.36 5.82 53.58
N ARG A 345 -27.31 6.69 54.59
CA ARG A 345 -26.22 7.31 55.38
C ARG A 345 -25.08 6.38 55.86
N CYS A 346 -23.86 6.95 55.93
CA CYS A 346 -22.98 6.98 57.12
C CYS A 346 -21.85 8.01 56.88
N ARG A 347 -21.94 9.24 57.41
CA ARG A 347 -21.22 9.80 58.59
C ARG A 347 -19.68 9.72 58.52
N GLN A 348 -19.06 10.88 58.29
CA GLN A 348 -17.64 11.21 58.55
C GLN A 348 -17.28 11.04 60.04
N PRO A 349 -15.97 10.94 60.34
CA PRO A 349 -15.37 12.07 61.06
C PRO A 349 -14.00 12.52 60.54
N ASP A 350 -13.91 13.85 60.49
CA ASP A 350 -12.80 14.80 60.70
C ASP A 350 -11.35 14.32 60.89
N ALA A 351 -10.57 14.70 59.87
CA ALA A 351 -9.35 15.52 59.92
C ALA A 351 -8.68 15.82 61.28
N ALA A 352 -7.41 15.42 61.39
CA ALA A 352 -6.41 16.15 62.16
C ALA A 352 -4.98 15.85 61.66
N ARG A 353 -4.23 16.95 61.41
CA ARG A 353 -2.75 17.08 61.37
C ARG A 353 -2.05 16.46 60.14
N LEU A 354 -1.33 17.18 59.27
CA LEU A 354 -0.69 18.51 59.24
C LEU A 354 -0.79 19.02 57.77
N ARG A 355 -1.42 20.17 57.46
CA ARG A 355 -0.85 21.55 57.36
C ARG A 355 0.55 21.57 56.73
N HIS A 356 0.85 22.23 55.61
CA HIS A 356 0.35 23.44 54.93
C HIS A 356 0.56 23.23 53.40
N GLY A 357 -0.28 23.57 52.43
CA GLY A 357 -1.11 24.76 52.27
C GLY A 357 -0.30 25.85 51.55
N PHE A 358 -0.31 25.89 50.21
CA PHE A 358 -0.09 27.10 49.38
C PHE A 358 -0.76 26.81 48.02
N ALA A 359 -1.90 27.42 47.72
CA ALA A 359 -2.04 28.80 47.23
C ALA A 359 -1.30 28.98 45.90
N LEU A 360 -2.07 28.98 44.82
CA LEU A 360 -1.68 29.51 43.52
C LEU A 360 -1.45 31.02 43.69
N GLU A 361 -0.20 31.47 43.56
CA GLU A 361 0.10 32.89 43.38
C GLU A 361 0.89 33.11 42.08
N SER A 362 0.33 33.94 41.22
CA SER A 362 0.89 34.44 39.97
C SER A 362 1.58 35.77 40.20
N ALA A 363 2.80 35.96 39.69
CA ALA A 363 3.40 37.30 39.54
C ALA A 363 4.24 37.40 38.26
N THR A 364 3.92 38.39 37.42
CA THR A 364 4.71 38.87 36.26
C THR A 364 5.48 40.16 36.65
N PRO A 365 6.16 40.90 35.74
CA PRO A 365 7.63 41.06 35.72
C PRO A 365 8.09 42.52 36.02
N ASP A 366 9.35 42.77 36.43
CA ASP A 366 10.11 43.94 35.94
C ASP A 366 11.58 44.06 36.42
N THR A 367 12.39 44.56 35.48
CA THR A 367 13.62 45.39 35.54
C THR A 367 14.84 45.09 36.46
N ALA A 368 15.98 45.02 35.76
CA ALA A 368 17.24 45.76 35.95
C ALA A 368 18.08 45.56 37.23
N GLN A 369 19.28 44.99 37.03
CA GLN A 369 20.53 45.76 37.00
C GLN A 369 21.53 45.10 36.04
#